data_AF-A0A2A6PDD4-F1
#
_entry.id   AF-A0A2A6PDD4-F1
#
_cell.length_a   1.000
_cell.length_b   1.000
_cell.length_c   1.000
_cell.angle_alpha   90.00
_cell.angle_beta   90.00
_cell.angle_gamma   90.00
#
_symmetry.space_group_name_H-M   'P 1'
#
loop_
_entity.id
_entity.type
_entity.pdbx_description
1 polymer ?
#
loop_
_entity_poly.entity_id
_entity_poly.type
_entity_poly.pdbx_seq_one_letter_code
_entity_poly.pdbx_strand_id
1 'polypeptide(L)'
;MTHISIRDLQKISGEAIGALPGPTAVKSGERTVGLLIPLKSADPDRLAAVLKRAEALAKGRDARADDAALAGFSDVDPVDWSVAAVNALTGKTSKSRRSKP
;
A
#
# COMPACT_ATOMS: atom_id res chain seq x y z
N MET A 1 -2.47 -15.61 16.40
CA MET A 1 -1.56 -14.55 16.87
C MET A 1 -1.72 -13.34 15.97
N THR A 2 -2.07 -12.17 16.51
CA THR A 2 -2.28 -10.94 15.72
C THR A 2 -1.02 -10.11 15.53
N HIS A 3 0.06 -10.43 16.26
CA HIS A 3 1.35 -9.74 16.18
C HIS A 3 2.49 -10.65 16.65
N ILE A 4 3.72 -10.27 16.32
CA ILE A 4 4.98 -10.89 16.75
C ILE A 4 5.79 -9.81 17.47
N SER A 5 6.39 -10.11 18.63
CA SER A 5 7.29 -9.16 19.29
C SER A 5 8.63 -9.08 18.54
N ILE A 6 9.34 -7.96 18.64
CA ILE A 6 10.66 -7.80 18.02
C ILE A 6 11.67 -8.84 18.54
N ARG A 7 11.52 -9.29 19.79
CA ARG A 7 12.34 -10.34 20.40
C ARG A 7 12.00 -11.71 19.84
N ASP A 8 10.73 -11.98 19.56
CA ASP A 8 10.29 -13.26 18.98
C ASP A 8 10.62 -13.33 17.49
N LEU A 9 10.58 -12.19 16.79
CA LEU A 9 11.02 -12.08 15.41
C LEU A 9 12.48 -12.53 15.23
N GLN A 10 13.35 -12.29 16.21
CA GLN A 10 14.73 -12.75 16.16
C GLN A 10 14.90 -14.27 16.32
N LYS A 11 13.87 -14.99 16.75
CA LYS A 11 13.90 -16.43 17.06
C LYS A 11 13.11 -17.29 16.08
N ILE A 12 12.23 -16.69 15.28
CA ILE A 12 11.36 -17.41 14.35
C ILE A 12 12.16 -17.91 13.14
N SER A 13 11.87 -19.12 12.68
CA SER A 13 12.47 -19.68 11.46
C SER A 13 11.80 -19.14 10.19
N GLY A 14 12.50 -19.20 9.06
CA GLY A 14 11.92 -18.84 7.76
C GLY A 14 10.68 -19.67 7.39
N GLU A 15 10.66 -20.95 7.76
CA GLU A 15 9.51 -21.83 7.56
C GLU A 15 8.28 -21.36 8.36
N ALA A 16 8.48 -21.00 9.63
CA ALA A 16 7.41 -20.44 10.47
C ALA A 16 6.92 -19.08 9.94
N ILE A 17 7.81 -18.25 9.39
CA ILE A 17 7.40 -17.01 8.69
C ILE A 17 6.53 -17.34 7.47
N GLY A 18 6.93 -18.32 6.66
CA GLY A 18 6.17 -18.75 5.47
C GLY A 18 4.77 -19.29 5.78
N ALA A 19 4.61 -19.94 6.94
CA ALA A 19 3.34 -20.48 7.41
C ALA A 19 2.37 -19.41 7.95
N LEU A 20 2.82 -18.18 8.21
CA LEU A 20 1.94 -17.11 8.70
C LEU A 20 0.79 -16.87 7.71
N PRO A 21 -0.46 -16.68 8.15
CA PRO A 21 -1.62 -16.58 7.27
C PRO A 21 -1.57 -15.36 6.35
N GLY A 22 -0.93 -14.27 6.79
CA GLY A 22 -0.77 -13.04 6.02
C GLY A 22 0.12 -12.00 6.72
N PRO A 23 0.04 -10.72 6.32
CA PRO A 23 0.77 -9.63 6.95
C PRO A 23 0.55 -9.61 8.46
N THR A 24 1.64 -9.65 9.22
CA THR A 24 1.62 -9.72 10.68
C THR A 24 2.39 -8.54 11.26
N ALA A 25 1.80 -7.84 12.24
CA ALA A 25 2.43 -6.69 12.88
C ALA A 25 3.62 -7.12 13.74
N VAL A 26 4.73 -6.39 13.65
CA VAL A 26 5.89 -6.54 14.54
C VAL A 26 5.85 -5.44 15.59
N LYS A 27 5.85 -5.81 16.88
CA LYS A 27 5.77 -4.88 18.01
C LYS A 27 7.05 -4.80 18.84
N SER A 28 7.39 -3.59 19.30
CA SER A 28 8.36 -3.36 20.38
C SER A 28 7.62 -2.71 21.55
N GLY A 29 7.37 -3.47 22.62
CA GLY A 29 6.37 -3.10 23.63
C GLY A 29 4.98 -2.97 22.99
N GLU A 30 4.29 -1.85 23.22
CA GLU A 30 2.98 -1.59 22.62
C GLU A 30 3.03 -0.98 21.20
N ARG A 31 4.20 -0.51 20.77
CA ARG A 31 4.36 0.18 19.49
C ARG A 31 4.55 -0.84 18.36
N THR A 32 3.73 -0.73 17.32
CA THR A 32 4.01 -1.38 16.03
C THR A 32 5.19 -0.69 15.36
N VAL A 33 6.25 -1.45 15.09
CA VAL A 33 7.50 -0.97 14.49
C VAL A 33 7.72 -1.47 13.07
N GLY A 34 6.94 -2.47 12.63
CA GLY A 34 7.02 -2.98 11.27
C GLY A 34 5.90 -3.95 10.92
N LEU A 35 5.91 -4.40 9.67
CA LEU A 35 5.04 -5.45 9.16
C LEU A 35 5.91 -6.56 8.60
N LEU A 36 5.65 -7.78 9.03
CA LEU A 36 6.22 -8.98 8.43
C LEU A 36 5.23 -9.52 7.42
N ILE A 37 5.62 -9.54 6.14
CA ILE A 37 4.79 -10.01 5.04
C ILE A 37 5.43 -11.29 4.47
N PRO A 38 4.85 -12.46 4.71
CA PRO A 38 5.33 -13.70 4.13
C PRO A 38 5.18 -13.64 2.60
N LEU A 39 6.29 -13.89 1.89
CA LEU A 39 6.23 -14.07 0.44
C LEU A 39 5.72 -15.48 0.16
N LYS A 40 4.45 -15.58 -0.24
CA LYS A 40 3.83 -16.82 -0.66
C LYS A 40 3.79 -16.89 -2.18
N SER A 41 3.96 -18.08 -2.73
CA SER A 41 3.61 -18.33 -4.13
C SER A 41 2.16 -17.90 -4.35
N ALA A 42 1.92 -17.22 -5.46
CA ALA A 42 0.57 -16.83 -5.82
C ALA A 42 -0.28 -18.08 -5.99
N ASP A 43 -1.49 -18.06 -5.43
CA ASP A 43 -2.53 -19.02 -5.77
C ASP A 43 -2.87 -18.84 -7.27
N PRO A 44 -2.57 -19.84 -8.12
CA PRO A 44 -2.71 -19.71 -9.57
C PRO A 44 -4.16 -19.47 -9.99
N ASP A 45 -5.13 -20.07 -9.30
CA ASP A 45 -6.55 -19.92 -9.62
C ASP A 45 -7.02 -18.52 -9.26
N ARG A 46 -6.61 -18.03 -8.08
CA ARG A 46 -6.87 -16.65 -7.67
C ARG A 46 -6.23 -15.64 -8.62
N LEU A 47 -5.00 -15.89 -9.05
CA LEU A 47 -4.30 -15.03 -10.02
C LEU A 47 -5.03 -15.03 -11.37
N ALA A 48 -5.41 -16.20 -11.89
CA ALA A 48 -6.16 -16.32 -13.14
C ALA A 48 -7.50 -15.56 -13.07
N ALA A 49 -8.21 -15.64 -11.95
CA ALA A 49 -9.45 -14.89 -11.75
C ALA A 49 -9.24 -13.37 -11.76
N VAL A 50 -8.16 -12.88 -11.12
CA VAL A 50 -7.79 -11.47 -11.13
C VAL A 50 -7.43 -11.01 -12.54
N LEU A 51 -6.63 -11.79 -13.27
CA LEU A 51 -6.23 -11.48 -14.64
C LEU A 51 -7.43 -11.43 -15.60
N LYS A 52 -8.35 -12.40 -15.49
CA LYS A 52 -9.59 -12.40 -16.28
C LYS A 52 -10.43 -11.15 -16.02
N ARG A 53 -10.52 -10.71 -14.76
CA ARG A 53 -11.22 -9.47 -14.40
C ARG A 53 -10.51 -8.24 -14.96
N ALA A 54 -9.19 -8.19 -14.88
CA ALA A 54 -8.39 -7.09 -15.43
C ALA A 54 -8.55 -6.99 -16.97
N GLU A 55 -8.54 -8.13 -17.66
CA GLU A 55 -8.76 -8.18 -19.11
C GLU A 55 -10.17 -7.70 -19.50
N ALA A 56 -11.19 -8.09 -18.73
CA ALA A 56 -12.56 -7.61 -18.96
C ALA A 56 -12.67 -6.09 -18.79
N LEU A 57 -12.01 -5.52 -17.78
CA LEU A 57 -11.94 -4.06 -17.57
C LEU A 57 -11.18 -3.37 -18.71
N ALA A 58 -10.10 -3.98 -19.19
CA ALA A 58 -9.28 -3.43 -20.27
C ALA A 58 -10.04 -3.34 -21.60
N LYS A 59 -10.97 -4.26 -21.90
CA LYS A 59 -11.76 -4.26 -23.15
C LYS A 59 -12.64 -3.02 -23.33
N GLY A 60 -13.04 -2.36 -22.24
CA GLY A 60 -13.83 -1.12 -22.28
C GLY A 60 -13.00 0.15 -22.10
N ARG A 61 -11.67 0.04 -22.07
CA ARG A 61 -10.79 1.14 -21.69
C ARG A 61 -10.45 2.02 -22.90
N ASP A 62 -10.71 3.32 -22.78
CA ASP A 62 -10.30 4.32 -23.75
C ASP A 62 -9.00 4.98 -23.29
N ALA A 63 -7.88 4.56 -23.88
CA ALA A 63 -6.56 5.08 -23.53
C ALA A 63 -6.45 6.60 -23.74
N ARG A 64 -7.15 7.19 -24.72
CA ARG A 64 -7.09 8.64 -24.95
C ARG A 64 -7.85 9.41 -23.88
N ALA A 65 -8.99 8.88 -23.45
CA ALA A 65 -9.74 9.47 -22.33
C ALA A 65 -8.96 9.39 -21.02
N ASP A 66 -8.28 8.26 -20.78
CA ASP A 66 -7.39 8.09 -19.63
C ASP A 66 -6.22 9.07 -19.67
N ASP A 67 -5.54 9.20 -20.82
CA ASP A 67 -4.42 10.14 -20.98
C ASP A 67 -4.88 11.60 -20.78
N ALA A 68 -6.06 11.95 -21.29
CA ALA A 68 -6.65 13.28 -21.08
C ALA A 68 -7.00 13.53 -19.59
N ALA A 69 -7.47 12.52 -18.87
CA ALA A 69 -7.71 12.61 -17.43
C ALA A 69 -6.40 12.72 -16.64
N LEU A 70 -5.34 12.02 -17.09
CA LEU A 70 -4.02 12.05 -16.47
C LEU A 70 -3.25 13.34 -16.76
N ALA A 71 -3.51 14.03 -17.88
CA ALA A 71 -2.89 15.31 -18.20
C ALA A 71 -3.13 16.38 -17.13
N GLY A 72 -4.25 16.32 -16.40
CA GLY A 72 -4.52 17.19 -15.25
C GLY A 72 -3.62 16.95 -14.03
N PHE A 73 -2.87 15.85 -14.00
CA PHE A 73 -1.91 15.50 -12.95
C PHE A 73 -0.46 15.90 -13.31
N SER A 74 -0.21 16.54 -14.47
CA SER A 74 1.14 16.82 -14.98
C SER A 74 2.06 17.56 -14.01
N ASP A 75 1.49 18.35 -13.10
CA ASP A 75 2.24 19.16 -12.14
C ASP A 75 2.53 18.41 -10.82
N VAL A 76 2.08 17.15 -10.70
CA VAL A 76 2.30 16.33 -9.50
C VAL A 76 3.48 15.40 -9.73
N ASP A 77 4.57 15.64 -9.01
CA ASP A 77 5.68 14.69 -8.93
C ASP A 77 5.21 13.42 -8.17
N PRO A 78 5.19 12.23 -8.81
CA PRO A 78 4.69 11.00 -8.20
C PRO A 78 5.56 10.47 -7.06
N VAL A 79 6.76 11.04 -6.85
CA VAL A 79 7.65 10.68 -5.73
C VAL A 79 7.74 11.78 -4.66
N ASP A 80 7.13 12.95 -4.88
CA ASP A 80 7.01 13.97 -3.84
C ASP A 80 5.82 13.66 -2.92
N TRP A 81 6.13 13.05 -1.77
CA TRP A 81 5.16 12.76 -0.71
C TRP A 81 5.08 13.87 0.35
N SER A 82 5.56 15.08 0.03
CA SER A 82 5.40 16.23 0.92
C SER A 82 3.91 16.52 1.17
N VAL A 83 3.63 17.05 2.36
CA VAL A 83 2.25 17.44 2.72
C VAL A 83 1.68 18.46 1.73
N ALA A 84 2.53 19.31 1.16
CA ALA A 84 2.13 20.27 0.13
C ALA A 84 1.69 19.57 -1.16
N ALA A 85 2.48 18.62 -1.67
CA ALA A 85 2.15 17.85 -2.86
C ALA A 85 0.87 17.01 -2.69
N VAL A 86 0.69 16.36 -1.54
CA VAL A 86 -0.54 15.58 -1.24
C VAL A 86 -1.78 16.48 -1.18
N ASN A 87 -1.66 17.69 -0.61
CA ASN A 87 -2.78 18.64 -0.54
C ASN A 87 -3.15 19.20 -1.91
N ALA A 88 -2.15 19.48 -2.76
CA ALA A 88 -2.37 19.89 -4.15
C ALA A 88 -3.07 18.77 -4.95
N LEU A 89 -2.60 17.53 -4.82
CA LEU A 89 -3.18 16.35 -5.47
C LEU A 89 -4.63 16.06 -5.03
N THR A 90 -4.96 16.27 -3.76
CA THR A 90 -6.28 15.93 -3.19
C THR A 90 -7.26 17.10 -3.16
N GLY A 91 -6.86 18.30 -3.60
CA GLY A 91 -7.66 19.51 -3.50
C GLY A 91 -8.00 19.94 -2.06
N LYS A 92 -7.33 19.36 -1.06
CA LYS A 92 -7.57 19.64 0.35
C LYS A 92 -6.69 20.82 0.74
N THR A 93 -7.29 22.01 0.86
CA THR A 93 -6.60 23.14 1.47
C THR A 93 -6.18 22.76 2.88
N SER A 94 -4.88 22.80 3.15
CA SER A 94 -4.34 22.57 4.48
C SER A 94 -5.01 23.56 5.43
N LYS A 95 -5.81 23.07 6.37
CA LYS A 95 -6.26 23.90 7.49
C LYS A 95 -5.01 24.27 8.28
N SER A 96 -4.49 25.47 8.00
CA SER A 96 -3.47 26.14 8.80
C SER A 96 -3.89 26.09 10.25
N ARG A 97 -3.24 25.22 11.04
CA ARG A 97 -3.29 25.30 12.49
C ARG A 97 -2.47 26.53 12.86
N ARG A 98 -3.15 27.67 13.04
CA ARG A 98 -2.59 28.81 13.77
C ARG A 98 -2.05 28.30 15.10
N SER A 99 -0.75 28.47 15.32
CA SER A 99 -0.16 28.38 16.65
C SER A 99 -0.83 29.43 17.53
N LYS A 100 -1.41 28.99 18.65
CA LYS A 100 -1.84 29.88 19.74
C LYS A 100 -0.59 30.39 20.47
N PRO A 101 -0.66 31.59 21.06
CA PRO A 101 0.47 32.42 21.45
C PRO A 101 1.31 31.83 22.58
#